data_AF-A0A966PSY6-F1
#
_entry.id   AF-A0A966PSY6-F1
#
_cell.length_a   1.000
_cell.length_b   1.000
_cell.length_c   1.000
_cell.angle_alpha   90.00
_cell.angle_beta   90.00
_cell.angle_gamma   90.00
#
_symmetry.space_group_name_H-M   'P 1'
#
loop_
_entity.id
_entity.type
_entity.pdbx_description
1 polymer ?
#
loop_
_entity_poly.entity_id
_entity_poly.type
_entity_poly.pdbx_seq_one_letter_code
_entity_poly.pdbx_strand_id
1 'polypeptide(L)'
;MALCFYGCNALIENNKPGIIYYLEEKGCADFCFMPPDKNTRGLSATLKTTTYMAELTDQYINDHINNVWFEGLIEEWLQFDPGDTTKSDSAMAAGYALMLINNHKYNPKVGKKEDIDVLNVLPFLRGKSSSNLLGKKLGF
;
A
#
# COMPACT_ATOMS: atom_id res chain seq x y z
N MET A 1 -3.22 -10.12 -4.82
CA MET A 1 -3.28 -11.20 -3.80
C MET A 1 -2.60 -10.79 -2.49
N ALA A 2 -1.35 -10.30 -2.49
CA ALA A 2 -0.67 -9.90 -1.25
C ALA A 2 -1.42 -8.83 -0.43
N LEU A 3 -2.00 -7.81 -1.08
CA LEU A 3 -2.77 -6.75 -0.40
C LEU A 3 -3.93 -7.31 0.44
N CYS A 4 -4.76 -8.15 -0.18
CA CYS A 4 -5.87 -8.84 0.48
C CYS A 4 -5.43 -9.79 1.60
N PHE A 5 -4.25 -10.41 1.46
CA PHE A 5 -3.73 -11.35 2.46
C PHE A 5 -3.18 -10.64 3.70
N TYR A 6 -2.39 -9.58 3.49
CA TYR A 6 -1.77 -8.81 4.57
C TYR A 6 -2.66 -7.68 5.11
N GLY A 7 -3.79 -7.40 4.46
CA GLY A 7 -4.69 -6.32 4.85
C GLY A 7 -4.10 -4.92 4.63
N CYS A 8 -3.16 -4.77 3.70
CA CYS A 8 -2.48 -3.51 3.45
C CYS A 8 -3.06 -2.75 2.25
N ASN A 9 -3.18 -1.44 2.41
CA ASN A 9 -3.58 -0.55 1.32
C ASN A 9 -2.38 -0.30 0.39
N ALA A 10 -2.66 -0.13 -0.90
CA ALA A 10 -1.67 0.25 -1.89
C ALA A 10 -2.10 1.52 -2.61
N LEU A 11 -1.14 2.41 -2.81
CA LEU A 11 -1.31 3.56 -3.69
C LEU A 11 -0.87 3.15 -5.09
N ILE A 12 -1.82 3.20 -6.04
CA ILE A 12 -1.60 2.77 -7.42
C ILE A 12 -1.55 3.98 -8.33
N GLU A 13 -0.67 3.95 -9.34
CA GLU A 13 -0.62 4.97 -10.37
C GLU A 13 -1.83 4.93 -11.32
N ASN A 14 -2.31 6.11 -11.71
CA ASN A 14 -3.45 6.23 -12.61
C ASN A 14 -3.14 5.81 -14.07
N ASN A 15 -1.86 5.79 -14.46
CA ASN A 15 -1.44 5.42 -15.83
C ASN A 15 -1.53 3.90 -16.08
N LYS A 16 -1.67 3.06 -15.03
CA LYS A 16 -1.77 1.59 -15.12
C LYS A 16 -3.12 1.09 -14.59
N PRO A 17 -4.24 1.38 -15.28
CA PRO A 17 -5.58 0.98 -14.83
C PRO A 17 -5.77 -0.54 -14.78
N GLY A 18 -4.96 -1.32 -15.52
CA GLY A 18 -5.04 -2.78 -15.53
C GLY A 18 -4.90 -3.42 -14.15
N ILE A 19 -4.08 -2.84 -13.26
CA ILE A 19 -3.94 -3.34 -11.89
C ILE A 19 -5.21 -3.09 -11.08
N ILE A 20 -5.88 -1.94 -11.30
CA ILE A 20 -7.13 -1.60 -10.63
C ILE A 20 -8.23 -2.58 -11.05
N TYR A 21 -8.39 -2.82 -12.35
CA TYR A 21 -9.36 -3.79 -12.86
C TYR A 21 -9.09 -5.22 -12.36
N TYR A 22 -7.82 -5.63 -12.30
CA TYR A 22 -7.45 -6.93 -11.73
C TYR A 22 -7.83 -7.05 -10.25
N LEU A 23 -7.65 -5.99 -9.46
CA LEU A 23 -8.06 -5.98 -8.05
C LEU A 23 -9.58 -6.00 -7.91
N GLU A 24 -10.31 -5.30 -8.78
CA GLU A 24 -11.78 -5.33 -8.82
C GLU A 24 -12.31 -6.73 -9.12
N GLU A 25 -11.77 -7.41 -10.13
CA GLU A 25 -12.16 -8.78 -10.49
C GLU A 25 -11.91 -9.77 -9.35
N LYS A 26 -10.86 -9.56 -8.55
CA LYS A 26 -10.51 -10.40 -7.40
C LYS A 26 -11.22 -10.01 -6.10
N GLY A 27 -12.08 -8.98 -6.11
CA GLY A 27 -12.75 -8.49 -4.90
C GLY A 27 -11.81 -7.82 -3.90
N CYS A 28 -10.66 -7.33 -4.37
CA CYS A 28 -9.61 -6.67 -3.59
C CYS A 28 -9.57 -5.15 -3.86
N ALA A 29 -10.61 -4.58 -4.46
CA ALA A 29 -10.64 -3.17 -4.85
C ALA A 29 -10.47 -2.21 -3.67
N ASP A 30 -10.99 -2.57 -2.49
CA ASP A 30 -10.98 -1.71 -1.30
C ASP A 30 -9.58 -1.41 -0.76
N PHE A 31 -8.61 -2.28 -1.07
CA PHE A 31 -7.21 -2.06 -0.73
C PHE A 31 -6.51 -1.06 -1.66
N CYS A 32 -7.11 -0.71 -2.79
CA CYS A 32 -6.59 0.35 -3.66
C CYS A 32 -6.97 1.72 -3.05
N PHE A 33 -5.96 2.43 -2.55
CA PHE A 33 -6.16 3.65 -1.80
C PHE A 33 -6.76 4.76 -2.67
N MET A 34 -7.76 5.44 -2.11
CA MET A 34 -8.37 6.62 -2.71
C MET A 34 -7.96 7.84 -1.89
N PRO A 35 -7.20 8.79 -2.47
CA PRO A 35 -6.89 10.04 -1.80
C PRO A 35 -8.17 10.77 -1.37
N PRO A 36 -8.24 11.35 -0.16
CA PRO A 36 -9.46 11.99 0.34
C PRO A 36 -9.90 13.20 -0.52
N ASP A 37 -8.94 13.82 -1.21
CA ASP A 37 -9.17 14.96 -2.10
C ASP A 37 -9.68 14.53 -3.50
N LYS A 38 -9.80 13.22 -3.78
CA LYS A 38 -10.18 12.69 -5.10
C LYS A 38 -11.34 11.71 -5.01
N ASN A 39 -12.17 11.70 -6.06
CA ASN A 39 -13.28 10.75 -6.20
C ASN A 39 -12.92 9.48 -7.00
N THR A 40 -11.64 9.33 -7.35
CA THR A 40 -11.13 8.16 -8.07
C THR A 40 -9.94 7.58 -7.33
N ARG A 41 -9.82 6.25 -7.39
CA ARG A 41 -8.69 5.54 -6.81
C ARG A 41 -7.40 5.88 -7.56
N GLY A 42 -6.29 5.84 -6.83
CA GLY A 42 -4.95 6.04 -7.38
C GLY A 42 -4.45 7.49 -7.42
N LEU A 43 -3.18 7.63 -7.80
CA LEU A 43 -2.47 8.89 -7.87
C LEU A 43 -1.99 9.21 -9.29
N SER A 44 -1.99 10.51 -9.61
CA SER A 44 -1.44 10.99 -10.86
C SER A 44 0.09 10.97 -10.79
N ALA A 45 0.72 10.31 -11.75
CA ALA A 45 2.15 10.42 -11.99
C ALA A 45 2.43 11.85 -12.49
N THR A 46 3.06 12.66 -11.66
CA THR A 46 3.36 14.06 -11.93
C THR A 46 4.70 14.37 -11.30
N LEU A 47 5.52 15.22 -11.90
CA LEU A 47 6.85 15.55 -11.39
C LEU A 47 6.81 15.95 -9.91
N LYS A 48 5.80 16.75 -9.50
CA LYS A 48 5.58 17.12 -8.10
C LYS A 48 5.45 15.91 -7.15
N THR A 49 4.73 14.88 -7.58
CA THR A 49 4.56 13.64 -6.82
C THR A 49 5.89 12.91 -6.69
N THR A 50 6.62 12.78 -7.80
CA THR A 50 7.93 12.11 -7.82
C THR A 50 8.96 12.83 -6.96
N THR A 51 9.03 14.16 -7.03
CA THR A 51 9.91 14.96 -6.17
C THR A 51 9.57 14.75 -4.70
N TYR A 52 8.29 14.73 -4.35
CA TYR A 52 7.87 14.48 -2.97
C TYR A 52 8.23 13.06 -2.49
N MET A 53 8.13 12.04 -3.36
CA MET A 53 8.62 10.69 -3.03
C MET A 53 10.13 10.66 -2.81
N ALA A 54 10.89 11.40 -3.61
CA ALA A 54 12.34 11.50 -3.45
C ALA A 54 12.70 12.10 -2.09
N GLU A 55 12.03 13.18 -1.68
CA GLU A 55 12.19 13.80 -0.36
C GLU A 55 11.91 12.81 0.78
N LEU A 56 10.81 12.05 0.70
CA LEU A 56 10.47 11.04 1.71
C LEU A 56 11.46 9.88 1.74
N THR A 57 11.97 9.49 0.57
CA THR A 57 12.96 8.42 0.44
C THR A 57 14.29 8.86 1.05
N ASP A 58 14.72 10.09 0.81
CA ASP A 58 15.93 10.66 1.41
C ASP A 58 15.83 10.71 2.94
N GLN A 59 14.69 11.17 3.47
CA GLN A 59 14.42 11.11 4.92
C GLN A 59 14.50 9.67 5.45
N TYR A 60 13.88 8.72 4.77
CA TYR A 60 13.88 7.32 5.18
C TYR A 60 15.28 6.70 5.17
N ILE A 61 16.09 7.01 4.15
CA ILE A 61 17.48 6.55 4.06
C ILE A 61 18.28 7.10 5.24
N ASN A 62 18.20 8.41 5.52
CA ASN A 62 18.95 9.02 6.61
C ASN A 62 18.64 8.39 7.98
N ASP A 63 17.37 8.05 8.22
CA ASP A 63 16.95 7.54 9.53
C ASP A 63 17.02 6.00 9.65
N HIS A 64 16.80 5.26 8.55
CA HIS A 64 16.48 3.83 8.58
C HIS A 64 17.24 2.95 7.57
N ILE A 65 18.32 3.44 6.94
CA ILE A 65 19.06 2.65 5.92
C ILE A 65 19.49 1.25 6.41
N ASN A 66 19.82 1.11 7.69
CA ASN A 66 20.23 -0.18 8.30
C ASN A 66 19.14 -1.27 8.26
N ASN A 67 17.88 -0.90 7.98
CA ASN A 67 16.76 -1.84 7.90
C ASN A 67 16.45 -2.27 6.46
N VAL A 68 17.17 -1.74 5.46
CA VAL A 68 16.96 -2.05 4.04
C VAL A 68 17.99 -3.09 3.60
N TRP A 69 17.50 -4.28 3.25
CA TRP A 69 18.35 -5.43 2.86
C TRP A 69 18.32 -5.73 1.36
N PHE A 70 17.60 -4.93 0.57
CA PHE A 70 17.42 -5.15 -0.86
C PHE A 70 18.51 -4.41 -1.65
N GLU A 71 19.57 -5.12 -2.02
CA GLU A 71 20.72 -4.54 -2.76
C GLU A 71 20.28 -3.81 -4.04
N GLY A 72 19.41 -4.42 -4.86
CA GLY A 72 18.91 -3.80 -6.08
C GLY A 72 18.10 -2.52 -5.85
N LEU A 73 17.37 -2.41 -4.73
CA LEU A 73 16.67 -1.18 -4.37
C LEU A 73 17.66 -0.06 -4.02
N ILE A 74 18.73 -0.40 -3.30
CA ILE A 74 19.78 0.55 -2.92
C ILE A 74 20.53 1.04 -4.17
N GLU A 75 20.84 0.14 -5.12
CA GLU A 75 21.44 0.50 -6.40
C GLU A 75 20.55 1.43 -7.22
N GLU A 76 19.25 1.15 -7.29
CA GLU A 76 18.29 2.04 -7.96
C GLU A 76 18.18 3.40 -7.25
N TRP A 77 18.21 3.46 -5.91
CA TRP A 77 18.22 4.72 -5.17
C TRP A 77 19.47 5.57 -5.45
N LEU A 78 20.64 4.95 -5.59
CA LEU A 78 21.89 5.65 -5.91
C LEU A 78 21.86 6.30 -7.30
N GLN A 79 21.10 5.74 -8.24
CA GLN A 79 20.99 6.20 -9.62
C GLN A 79 19.68 6.93 -9.90
N PHE A 80 18.87 7.17 -8.86
CA PHE A 80 17.52 7.69 -9.02
C PHE A 80 17.53 9.13 -9.55
N ASP A 81 16.91 9.33 -10.71
CA ASP A 81 16.67 10.65 -11.28
C ASP A 81 15.16 10.94 -11.30
N PRO A 82 14.67 11.96 -10.56
CA PRO A 82 13.27 12.37 -10.61
C PRO A 82 12.77 12.76 -12.00
N GLY A 83 13.66 13.13 -12.93
CA GLY A 83 13.34 13.45 -14.31
C GLY A 83 13.15 12.24 -15.23
N ASP A 84 13.80 11.10 -14.92
CA ASP A 84 13.69 9.84 -15.67
C ASP A 84 13.40 8.66 -14.72
N THR A 85 12.13 8.57 -14.32
CA THR A 85 11.63 7.52 -13.40
C THR A 85 11.45 6.15 -14.06
N THR A 86 11.65 6.04 -15.38
CA THR A 86 11.27 4.83 -16.14
C THR A 86 12.19 3.64 -15.94
N LYS A 87 13.40 3.87 -15.41
CA LYS A 87 14.41 2.82 -15.18
C LYS A 87 14.41 2.29 -13.74
N SER A 88 13.70 2.96 -12.83
CA SER A 88 13.79 2.71 -11.38
C SER A 88 12.44 2.29 -10.80
N ASP A 89 11.94 1.14 -11.25
CA ASP A 89 10.63 0.61 -10.83
C ASP A 89 10.59 0.30 -9.32
N SER A 90 11.66 -0.25 -8.76
CA SER A 90 11.75 -0.62 -7.34
C SER A 90 11.79 0.62 -6.46
N ALA A 91 12.59 1.62 -6.85
CA ALA A 91 12.67 2.90 -6.17
C ALA A 91 11.32 3.63 -6.16
N MET A 92 10.62 3.66 -7.30
CA MET A 92 9.28 4.25 -7.39
C MET A 92 8.29 3.50 -6.51
N ALA A 93 8.26 2.17 -6.54
CA ALA A 93 7.38 1.36 -5.69
C ALA A 93 7.61 1.63 -4.19
N ALA A 94 8.87 1.74 -3.75
CA ALA A 94 9.21 2.13 -2.39
C ALA A 94 8.73 3.56 -2.06
N GLY A 95 8.90 4.50 -2.99
CA GLY A 95 8.40 5.87 -2.87
C GLY A 95 6.88 5.94 -2.67
N TYR A 96 6.10 5.16 -3.43
CA TYR A 96 4.64 5.05 -3.25
C TYR A 96 4.26 4.52 -1.87
N ALA A 97 4.97 3.50 -1.39
CA ALA A 97 4.74 2.93 -0.06
C ALA A 97 5.06 3.93 1.05
N LEU A 98 6.21 4.60 1.00
CA LEU A 98 6.61 5.62 1.96
C LEU A 98 5.63 6.80 1.96
N MET A 99 5.15 7.22 0.80
CA MET A 99 4.18 8.29 0.70
C MET A 99 2.82 7.93 1.29
N LEU A 100 2.37 6.68 1.17
CA LEU A 100 1.13 6.23 1.81
C LEU A 100 1.24 6.28 3.35
N ILE A 101 2.42 5.96 3.90
CA ILE A 101 2.67 5.91 5.34
C ILE A 101 2.88 7.32 5.92
N ASN A 102 3.76 8.11 5.30
CA ASN A 102 4.25 9.37 5.86
C ASN A 102 3.35 10.56 5.53
N ASN A 103 2.51 10.47 4.49
CA ASN A 103 1.60 11.55 4.16
C ASN A 103 0.43 11.59 5.16
N HIS A 104 0.45 12.61 6.01
CA HIS A 104 -0.59 12.88 7.01
C HIS A 104 -2.00 12.98 6.42
N LYS A 105 -2.16 13.33 5.14
CA LYS A 105 -3.47 13.33 4.46
C LYS A 105 -3.99 11.93 4.20
N TYR A 106 -3.10 10.96 4.04
CA TYR A 106 -3.43 9.59 3.67
C TYR A 106 -3.58 8.68 4.88
N ASN A 107 -3.06 9.11 6.03
CA ASN A 107 -3.34 8.44 7.28
C ASN A 107 -4.81 8.70 7.69
N PRO A 108 -5.67 7.67 7.76
CA PRO A 108 -7.02 7.87 8.27
C PRO A 108 -6.90 8.40 9.70
N LYS A 109 -7.50 9.55 9.99
CA LYS A 109 -7.74 9.96 11.39
C LYS A 109 -8.41 8.75 12.03
N VAL A 110 -7.76 8.15 13.02
CA VAL A 110 -8.23 6.93 13.70
C VAL A 110 -9.70 7.12 14.07
N GLY A 111 -10.59 6.62 13.22
CA GLY A 111 -12.00 6.54 13.49
C GLY A 111 -12.18 5.60 14.67
N LYS A 112 -13.27 5.77 15.42
CA LYS A 112 -13.63 4.84 16.51
C LYS A 112 -13.51 3.41 15.96
N LYS A 113 -12.84 2.53 16.71
CA LYS A 113 -12.80 1.10 16.38
C LYS A 113 -14.23 0.59 16.42
N GLU A 114 -14.86 0.45 15.26
CA GLU A 114 -16.12 -0.26 15.10
C GLU A 114 -15.78 -1.75 15.07
N ASP A 115 -16.56 -2.57 15.77
CA ASP A 115 -16.39 -4.03 15.76
C ASP A 115 -16.73 -4.55 14.37
N ILE A 116 -15.71 -4.74 13.53
CA ILE A 116 -15.88 -5.22 12.16
C ILE A 116 -16.03 -6.73 12.20
N ASP A 117 -17.15 -7.24 11.67
CA ASP A 117 -17.33 -8.68 11.48
C ASP A 117 -16.26 -9.20 10.51
N VAL A 118 -15.42 -10.11 11.01
CA VAL A 118 -14.28 -10.71 10.27
C VAL A 118 -14.71 -11.36 8.96
N LEU A 119 -15.97 -11.80 8.85
CA LEU A 119 -16.54 -12.37 7.63
C LEU A 119 -16.80 -11.33 6.54
N ASN A 120 -16.97 -10.06 6.89
CA ASN A 120 -17.11 -8.96 5.95
C ASN A 120 -15.75 -8.45 5.46
N VAL A 121 -14.69 -8.58 6.27
CA VAL A 121 -13.33 -8.14 5.93
C VAL A 121 -12.56 -9.19 5.12
N LEU A 122 -12.81 -10.48 5.37
CA LEU A 122 -12.11 -11.59 4.72
C LEU A 122 -13.09 -12.42 3.89
N PRO A 123 -13.49 -11.96 2.69
CA PRO A 123 -14.49 -12.64 1.87
C PRO A 123 -14.09 -14.08 1.46
N PHE A 124 -12.81 -14.43 1.54
CA PHE A 124 -12.33 -15.80 1.29
C PHE A 124 -12.63 -16.79 2.44
N LEU A 125 -13.01 -16.31 3.63
CA LEU A 125 -13.50 -17.16 4.74
C LEU A 125 -14.99 -17.50 4.59
N ARG A 126 -15.70 -16.82 3.69
CA ARG A 126 -17.12 -17.02 3.42
C ARG A 126 -17.33 -18.38 2.73
N GLY A 127 -17.70 -19.39 3.52
CA GLY A 127 -18.04 -20.73 3.01
C GLY A 127 -17.33 -21.90 3.69
N LYS A 128 -16.34 -21.66 4.57
CA LYS A 128 -15.85 -22.71 5.47
C LYS A 128 -16.76 -22.78 6.68
N SER A 129 -17.51 -23.89 6.80
CA SER A 129 -18.42 -24.16 7.91
C SER A 129 -17.75 -23.84 9.26
N SER A 130 -18.37 -22.91 9.98
CA SER A 130 -17.92 -22.31 11.24
C SER A 130 -17.96 -23.25 12.46
N SER A 131 -18.17 -24.56 12.26
CA SER A 131 -18.28 -25.53 13.34
C SER A 131 -16.96 -25.90 14.01
N ASN A 132 -15.80 -25.66 13.37
CA ASN A 132 -14.51 -26.13 13.89
C ASN A 132 -13.49 -25.03 14.28
N LEU A 133 -13.81 -23.74 14.13
CA LEU A 133 -12.86 -22.63 14.40
C LEU A 133 -13.06 -21.91 15.74
N LEU A 134 -14.21 -22.08 16.40
CA LEU A 134 -14.54 -21.42 17.69
C LEU A 134 -14.52 -22.37 18.91
N GLY A 135 -13.81 -23.49 18.78
CA GLY A 135 -13.68 -24.51 19.83
C GLY A 135 -12.38 -24.43 20.62
N LYS A 136 -12.12 -23.32 21.33
CA LYS A 136 -11.37 -23.28 22.61
C LYS A 136 -11.23 -21.85 23.11
N LYS A 137 -12.08 -21.47 24.08
CA LYS A 137 -11.70 -20.48 25.08
C LYS A 137 -10.45 -21.02 25.79
N LEU A 138 -9.28 -20.46 25.49
CA LEU A 138 -8.11 -20.61 26.34
C LEU A 138 -8.26 -19.59 27.47
N GLY A 139 -8.67 -20.08 28.64
CA GLY A 139 -8.43 -19.39 29.90
C GLY A 139 -7.02 -19.73 30.37
N PHE A 140 -6.20 -18.70 30.49
CA PHE A 140 -5.12 -18.53 31.48
C PHE A 140 -4.99 -17.03 31.72
#